data_AF-A0A8H4XRX2-F1
#
_entry.id   AF-A0A8H4XRX2-F1
#
_cell.length_a   1.000
_cell.length_b   1.000
_cell.length_c   1.000
_cell.angle_alpha   90.00
_cell.angle_beta   90.00
_cell.angle_gamma   90.00
#
_symmetry.space_group_name_H-M   'P 1'
#
loop_
_entity.id
_entity.type
_entity.pdbx_description
1 polymer ?
#
loop_
_entity_poly.entity_id
_entity_poly.type
_entity_poly.pdbx_seq_one_letter_code
_entity_poly.pdbx_strand_id
1 'polypeptide(L)'
;SQSQALSSAMMTLQGELATLNQFKATIQSNISILQQSLHRADAVIADAKARTDQTGTGPTTASGLPVIDDVLVAPTVVGKQLYDLVADERGIQQAIYALRAALVKGVIGADTWSRHTRSLAREAFIKRALIRKIALGMGLDLGEDVLRPKS
;
A
#
# COMPACT_ATOMS: atom_id res chain seq x y z
N SER A 1 15.25 -64.01 -40.74
CA SER A 1 14.87 -62.61 -41.01
C SER A 1 13.47 -62.25 -40.51
N GLN A 2 12.45 -63.11 -40.59
CA GLN A 2 11.09 -62.80 -40.09
C GLN A 2 10.91 -62.87 -38.55
N SER A 3 11.35 -63.95 -37.89
CA SER A 3 11.20 -64.11 -36.44
C SER A 3 11.96 -63.01 -35.65
N GLN A 4 13.07 -62.55 -36.20
CA GLN A 4 13.90 -61.49 -35.63
C GLN A 4 13.28 -60.10 -35.82
N ALA A 5 12.56 -59.88 -36.92
CA ALA A 5 11.74 -58.69 -37.11
C ALA A 5 10.52 -58.68 -36.15
N LEU A 6 9.95 -59.85 -35.87
CA LEU A 6 8.85 -60.00 -34.91
C LEU A 6 9.30 -59.73 -33.46
N SER A 7 10.45 -60.26 -33.04
CA SER A 7 10.98 -60.01 -31.70
C SER A 7 11.41 -58.55 -31.53
N SER A 8 11.97 -57.94 -32.57
CA SER A 8 12.24 -56.50 -32.62
C SER A 8 10.97 -55.67 -32.47
N ALA A 9 9.90 -55.98 -33.21
CA ALA A 9 8.62 -55.28 -33.11
C ALA A 9 7.98 -55.43 -31.73
N MET A 10 8.10 -56.61 -31.10
CA MET A 10 7.66 -56.82 -29.72
C MET A 10 8.41 -55.96 -28.71
N MET A 11 9.74 -55.83 -28.84
CA MET A 11 10.52 -54.95 -27.97
C MET A 11 10.13 -53.48 -28.15
N THR A 12 9.89 -53.04 -29.39
CA THR A 12 9.44 -51.67 -29.66
C THR A 12 8.07 -51.40 -29.03
N LEU A 13 7.11 -52.31 -29.21
CA LEU A 13 5.77 -52.18 -28.58
C LEU A 13 5.84 -52.19 -27.06
N GLN A 14 6.71 -52.99 -26.44
CA GLN A 14 6.93 -52.96 -25.00
C GLN A 14 7.52 -51.62 -24.53
N GLY A 15 8.47 -51.07 -25.30
CA GLY A 15 9.03 -49.73 -25.06
C GLY A 15 7.96 -48.65 -25.17
N GLU A 16 7.12 -48.69 -26.20
CA GLU A 16 5.99 -47.77 -26.39
C GLU A 16 4.96 -47.91 -25.26
N LEU A 17 4.68 -49.12 -24.78
CA LEU A 17 3.79 -49.33 -23.64
C LEU A 17 4.36 -48.72 -22.35
N ALA A 18 5.66 -48.80 -22.14
CA ALA A 18 6.33 -48.19 -20.99
C ALA A 18 6.28 -46.65 -21.06
N THR A 19 6.54 -46.05 -22.24
CA THR A 19 6.46 -44.60 -22.41
C THR A 19 5.03 -44.09 -22.25
N LEU A 20 4.03 -44.83 -22.76
CA LEU A 20 2.62 -44.47 -22.64
C LEU A 20 2.13 -44.54 -21.18
N ASN A 21 2.60 -45.52 -20.41
CA ASN A 21 2.35 -45.60 -18.97
C ASN A 21 3.01 -44.46 -18.19
N GLN A 22 4.24 -44.09 -18.54
CA GLN A 22 4.93 -42.95 -17.92
C GLN A 22 4.22 -41.63 -18.22
N PHE A 23 3.76 -41.45 -19.47
CA PHE A 23 3.00 -40.28 -19.88
C PHE A 23 1.66 -40.20 -19.13
N LYS A 24 0.96 -41.33 -19.01
CA LYS A 24 -0.27 -41.44 -18.20
C LYS A 24 -0.04 -41.03 -16.74
N ALA A 25 1.02 -41.53 -16.11
CA ALA A 25 1.36 -41.17 -14.73
C ALA A 25 1.64 -39.66 -14.59
N THR A 26 2.29 -39.06 -15.58
CA THR A 26 2.59 -37.62 -15.61
C THR A 26 1.31 -36.78 -15.77
N ILE A 27 0.41 -37.17 -16.67
CA ILE A 27 -0.89 -36.50 -16.82
C ILE A 27 -1.72 -36.60 -15.53
N GLN A 28 -1.77 -37.77 -14.90
CA GLN A 28 -2.49 -37.94 -13.64
C GLN A 28 -1.92 -37.04 -12.53
N SER A 29 -0.60 -36.89 -12.47
CA SER A 29 0.07 -35.94 -11.57
C SER A 29 -0.30 -34.49 -11.88
N ASN A 30 -0.24 -34.08 -13.15
CA ASN A 30 -0.59 -32.71 -13.54
C ASN A 30 -2.05 -32.38 -13.23
N ILE A 31 -2.97 -33.33 -13.44
CA ILE A 31 -4.40 -33.15 -13.11
C ILE A 31 -4.57 -32.93 -11.61
N SER A 32 -3.92 -33.72 -10.77
CA SER A 32 -4.06 -33.58 -9.32
C SER A 32 -3.47 -32.25 -8.82
N ILE A 33 -2.34 -31.81 -9.37
CA ILE A 33 -1.72 -30.51 -9.06
C ILE A 33 -2.66 -29.37 -9.46
N LEU A 34 -3.25 -29.42 -10.66
CA LEU A 34 -4.17 -28.40 -11.14
C LEU A 34 -5.45 -28.34 -10.31
N GLN A 35 -6.02 -29.50 -9.95
CA GLN A 35 -7.19 -29.58 -9.07
C GLN A 35 -6.89 -28.98 -7.69
N GLN A 36 -5.72 -29.30 -7.13
CA GLN A 36 -5.32 -28.74 -5.84
C GLN A 36 -5.03 -27.24 -5.92
N SER A 37 -4.45 -26.76 -7.02
CA SER A 37 -4.22 -25.35 -7.28
C SER A 37 -5.54 -24.58 -7.38
N LEU A 38 -6.51 -25.12 -8.11
CA LEU A 38 -7.84 -24.54 -8.26
C LEU A 38 -8.55 -24.43 -6.91
N HIS A 39 -8.53 -25.51 -6.12
CA HIS A 39 -9.11 -25.47 -4.77
C HIS A 39 -8.41 -24.44 -3.86
N ARG A 40 -7.07 -24.31 -3.94
CA ARG A 40 -6.36 -23.27 -3.18
C ARG A 40 -6.75 -21.87 -3.63
N ALA A 41 -6.89 -21.65 -4.94
CA ALA A 41 -7.33 -20.37 -5.49
C ALA A 41 -8.75 -20.01 -5.01
N ASP A 42 -9.68 -20.97 -5.02
CA ASP A 42 -11.05 -20.77 -4.53
C ASP A 42 -11.06 -20.41 -3.03
N ALA A 43 -10.23 -21.09 -2.23
CA ALA A 43 -10.11 -20.78 -0.81
C ALA A 43 -9.58 -19.35 -0.57
N VAL A 44 -8.57 -18.91 -1.34
CA VAL A 44 -8.03 -17.55 -1.25
C VAL A 44 -9.05 -16.50 -1.71
N ILE A 45 -9.84 -16.79 -2.74
CA ILE A 45 -10.91 -15.91 -3.21
C ILE A 45 -12.01 -15.78 -2.16
N ALA A 46 -12.45 -16.90 -1.57
CA ALA A 46 -13.47 -16.90 -0.53
C ALA A 46 -12.99 -16.13 0.72
N ASP A 47 -11.74 -16.34 1.14
CA ASP A 47 -11.10 -15.63 2.25
C ASP A 47 -10.96 -14.11 1.97
N ALA A 48 -10.54 -13.73 0.76
CA ALA A 48 -10.47 -12.33 0.36
C ALA A 48 -11.86 -11.65 0.37
N LYS A 49 -12.89 -12.35 -0.11
CA LYS A 49 -14.28 -11.86 -0.09
C LYS A 49 -14.83 -11.76 1.33
N ALA A 50 -14.52 -12.73 2.20
CA ALA A 50 -14.89 -12.66 3.61
C ALA A 50 -14.23 -11.46 4.31
N ARG A 51 -12.96 -11.16 3.98
CA ARG A 51 -12.28 -9.94 4.48
C ARG A 51 -12.95 -8.65 4.03
N THR A 52 -13.40 -8.55 2.79
CA THR A 52 -14.10 -7.33 2.31
C THR A 52 -15.47 -7.16 2.97
N ASP A 53 -16.22 -8.25 3.18
CA ASP A 53 -17.56 -8.20 3.79
C ASP A 53 -17.51 -7.92 5.31
N GLN A 54 -16.48 -8.41 6.02
CA GLN A 54 -16.33 -8.25 7.47
C GLN A 54 -15.86 -6.86 7.92
N THR A 55 -15.19 -6.09 7.06
CA THR A 55 -14.73 -4.72 7.39
C THR A 55 -15.85 -3.66 7.36
N GLY A 56 -17.12 -4.08 7.24
CA GLY A 56 -18.31 -3.25 7.04
C GLY A 56 -18.83 -2.44 8.24
N THR A 57 -17.97 -1.80 9.03
CA THR A 57 -18.40 -0.76 10.00
C THR A 57 -17.78 0.62 9.76
N GLY A 58 -16.95 0.78 8.71
CA GLY A 58 -16.38 2.05 8.28
C GLY A 58 -16.86 2.48 6.89
N PRO A 59 -16.60 3.73 6.45
CA PRO A 59 -16.92 4.16 5.10
C PRO A 59 -16.17 3.28 4.09
N THR A 60 -16.90 2.53 3.26
CA THR A 60 -16.31 1.70 2.20
C THR A 60 -16.22 2.51 0.91
N THR A 61 -15.14 2.34 0.16
CA THR A 61 -15.05 2.86 -1.21
C THR A 61 -16.07 2.17 -2.12
N ALA A 62 -16.38 2.76 -3.29
CA ALA A 62 -17.27 2.16 -4.30
C ALA A 62 -16.84 0.74 -4.74
N SER A 63 -15.58 0.35 -4.47
CA SER A 63 -15.01 -0.96 -4.78
C SER A 63 -15.14 -1.99 -3.64
N GLY A 64 -15.75 -1.63 -2.50
CA GLY A 64 -15.91 -2.52 -1.35
C GLY A 64 -14.65 -2.71 -0.50
N LEU A 65 -13.57 -1.96 -0.77
CA LEU A 65 -12.39 -1.91 0.09
C LEU A 65 -12.56 -0.83 1.17
N PRO A 66 -12.00 -1.03 2.38
CA PRO A 66 -11.91 0.00 3.40
C PRO A 66 -11.16 1.24 2.85
N VAL A 67 -11.55 2.42 3.31
CA VAL A 67 -10.86 3.68 2.94
C VAL A 67 -9.39 3.57 3.33
N ILE A 68 -8.49 3.96 2.40
CA ILE A 68 -7.05 3.73 2.58
C ILE A 68 -6.48 4.43 3.81
N ASP A 69 -7.06 5.58 4.18
CA ASP A 69 -6.69 6.34 5.37
C ASP A 69 -7.07 5.62 6.68
N ASP A 70 -8.05 4.70 6.64
CA ASP A 70 -8.45 3.88 7.79
C ASP A 70 -7.60 2.60 7.92
N VAL A 71 -6.93 2.19 6.83
CA VAL A 71 -6.03 1.02 6.81
C VAL A 71 -4.61 1.41 7.21
N LEU A 72 -4.16 2.59 6.78
CA LEU A 72 -2.80 3.10 7.04
C LEU A 72 -2.80 4.07 8.22
N VAL A 73 -3.10 3.54 9.42
CA VAL A 73 -3.06 4.31 10.66
C VAL A 73 -1.71 4.12 11.36
N ALA A 74 -1.20 5.19 11.97
CA ALA A 74 0.00 5.11 12.81
C ALA A 74 -0.18 4.09 13.95
N PRO A 75 0.87 3.34 14.32
CA PRO A 75 0.78 2.27 15.34
C PRO A 75 0.46 2.77 16.75
N THR A 76 0.52 4.09 16.99
CA THR A 76 0.17 4.71 18.27
C THR A 76 -0.69 5.96 18.06
N VAL A 77 -1.51 6.30 19.05
CA VAL A 77 -2.34 7.53 19.04
C VAL A 77 -1.47 8.77 18.88
N VAL A 78 -0.31 8.80 19.54
CA VAL A 78 0.66 9.90 19.44
C VAL A 78 1.29 9.98 18.05
N GLY A 79 1.57 8.84 17.42
CA GLY A 79 2.02 8.78 16.04
C GLY A 79 1.00 9.34 15.05
N LYS A 80 -0.30 9.08 15.28
CA LYS A 80 -1.38 9.67 14.46
C LYS A 80 -1.43 11.18 14.64
N GLN A 81 -1.35 11.66 15.88
CA GLN A 81 -1.29 13.10 16.19
C GLN A 81 -0.09 13.77 15.50
N LEU A 82 1.08 13.13 15.52
CA LEU A 82 2.26 13.64 14.83
C LEU A 82 2.04 13.74 13.32
N TYR A 83 1.46 12.69 12.70
CA TYR A 83 1.15 12.69 11.27
C TYR A 83 0.18 13.82 10.90
N ASP A 84 -0.94 13.94 11.62
CA ASP A 84 -1.95 14.97 11.40
C ASP A 84 -1.33 16.39 11.56
N LEU A 85 -0.53 16.61 12.59
CA LEU A 85 0.14 17.89 12.82
C LEU A 85 1.15 18.26 11.73
N VAL A 86 1.90 17.29 11.21
CA VAL A 86 2.86 17.51 10.11
C VAL A 86 2.12 17.80 8.81
N ALA A 87 1.04 17.06 8.51
CA ALA A 87 0.21 17.33 7.34
C ALA A 87 -0.39 18.74 7.38
N ASP A 88 -0.93 19.13 8.54
CA ASP A 88 -1.47 20.47 8.79
C ASP A 88 -0.41 21.57 8.61
N GLU A 89 0.81 21.35 9.11
CA GLU A 89 1.90 22.31 9.00
C GLU A 89 2.24 22.59 7.52
N ARG A 90 2.28 21.55 6.70
CA ARG A 90 2.49 21.66 5.25
C ARG A 90 1.31 22.28 4.53
N GLY A 91 0.09 21.96 4.96
CA GLY A 91 -1.13 22.62 4.47
C GLY A 91 -1.10 24.13 4.70
N ILE A 92 -0.66 24.58 5.89
CA ILE A 92 -0.53 26.00 6.21
C ILE A 92 0.53 26.69 5.34
N GLN A 93 1.69 26.06 5.13
CA GLN A 93 2.72 26.61 4.24
C GLN A 93 2.20 26.82 2.81
N GLN A 94 1.46 25.83 2.30
CA GLN A 94 0.87 25.91 0.98
C GLN A 94 -0.24 26.96 0.90
N ALA A 95 -1.03 27.12 1.95
CA ALA A 95 -2.03 28.18 2.05
C ALA A 95 -1.39 29.58 2.01
N ILE A 96 -0.28 29.79 2.73
CA ILE A 96 0.48 31.06 2.68
C ILE A 96 1.02 31.32 1.27
N TYR A 97 1.54 30.29 0.60
CA TYR A 97 2.01 30.40 -0.78
C TYR A 97 0.88 30.78 -1.74
N ALA A 98 -0.30 30.15 -1.61
CA ALA A 98 -1.48 30.46 -2.41
C ALA A 98 -1.98 31.89 -2.15
N LEU A 99 -2.00 32.34 -0.89
CA LEU A 99 -2.35 33.71 -0.53
C LEU A 99 -1.39 34.74 -1.15
N ARG A 100 -0.08 34.44 -1.16
CA ARG A 100 0.91 35.29 -1.84
C ARG A 100 0.63 35.35 -3.34
N ALA A 101 0.35 34.22 -3.97
CA ALA A 101 0.01 34.18 -5.39
C ALA A 101 -1.28 34.96 -5.71
N ALA A 102 -2.29 34.89 -4.85
CA ALA A 102 -3.54 35.65 -4.99
C ALA A 102 -3.32 37.16 -4.86
N LEU A 103 -2.45 37.61 -3.95
CA LEU A 103 -2.07 39.02 -3.83
C LEU A 103 -1.36 39.52 -5.10
N VAL A 104 -0.41 38.75 -5.63
CA VAL A 104 0.31 39.12 -6.87
C VAL A 104 -0.64 39.19 -8.07
N LYS A 105 -1.68 38.35 -8.11
CA LYS A 105 -2.73 38.38 -9.15
C LYS A 105 -3.78 39.48 -8.93
N GLY A 106 -3.72 40.24 -7.84
CA GLY A 106 -4.69 41.30 -7.51
C GLY A 106 -6.06 40.80 -7.07
N VAL A 107 -6.21 39.50 -6.76
CA VAL A 107 -7.50 38.92 -6.32
C VAL A 107 -7.85 39.35 -4.90
N ILE A 108 -6.85 39.63 -4.06
CA ILE A 108 -7.01 40.07 -2.68
C ILE A 108 -6.18 41.33 -2.41
N GLY A 109 -6.64 42.17 -1.49
CA GLY A 109 -5.91 43.34 -1.01
C GLY A 109 -4.79 43.00 -0.02
N ALA A 110 -3.80 43.89 0.09
CA ALA A 110 -2.64 43.72 0.97
C ALA A 110 -3.01 43.60 2.46
N ASP A 111 -4.04 44.35 2.92
CA ASP A 111 -4.52 44.27 4.30
C ASP A 111 -5.06 42.87 4.61
N THR A 112 -5.96 42.36 3.77
CA THR A 112 -6.53 41.01 3.88
C THR A 112 -5.46 39.93 3.84
N TRP A 113 -4.50 40.02 2.91
CA TRP A 113 -3.36 39.10 2.84
C TRP A 113 -2.55 39.10 4.14
N SER A 114 -2.20 40.28 4.65
CA SER A 114 -1.35 40.41 5.85
C SER A 114 -2.03 39.84 7.09
N ARG A 115 -3.35 40.04 7.23
CA ARG A 115 -4.14 39.53 8.35
C ARG A 115 -4.18 38.00 8.35
N HIS A 116 -4.53 37.38 7.21
CA HIS A 116 -4.63 35.93 7.09
C HIS A 116 -3.25 35.26 7.22
N THR A 117 -2.23 35.82 6.59
CA THR A 117 -0.86 35.30 6.67
C THR A 117 -0.33 35.34 8.11
N ARG A 118 -0.59 36.41 8.88
CA ARG A 118 -0.20 36.49 10.30
C ARG A 118 -0.92 35.45 11.15
N SER A 119 -2.23 35.26 10.93
CA SER A 119 -3.02 34.25 11.66
C SER A 119 -2.48 32.84 11.40
N LEU A 120 -2.25 32.48 10.13
CA LEU A 120 -1.69 31.20 9.72
C LEU A 120 -0.26 30.99 10.23
N ALA A 121 0.58 32.02 10.18
CA ALA A 121 1.95 31.94 10.70
C ALA A 121 1.99 31.67 12.22
N ARG A 122 1.07 32.28 12.99
CA ARG A 122 0.93 32.01 14.42
C ARG A 122 0.53 30.56 14.69
N GLU A 123 -0.42 30.04 13.92
CA GLU A 123 -0.85 28.64 14.03
C GLU A 123 0.30 27.68 13.68
N ALA A 124 1.02 27.93 12.58
CA ALA A 124 2.19 27.15 12.17
C ALA A 124 3.29 27.14 13.25
N PHE A 125 3.52 28.26 13.93
CA PHE A 125 4.50 28.32 15.03
C PHE A 125 4.15 27.37 16.17
N ILE A 126 2.88 27.38 16.60
CA ILE A 126 2.39 26.50 17.69
C ILE A 126 2.46 25.04 17.26
N LYS A 127 1.99 24.70 16.04
CA LYS A 127 2.06 23.34 15.51
C LYS A 127 3.49 22.83 15.41
N ARG A 128 4.43 23.65 14.92
CA ARG A 128 5.87 23.31 14.87
C ARG A 128 6.47 23.06 16.26
N ALA A 129 6.08 23.85 17.27
CA ALA A 129 6.52 23.62 18.64
C ALA A 129 5.97 22.29 19.20
N LEU A 130 4.71 21.99 18.93
CA LEU A 130 4.07 20.74 19.35
C LEU A 130 4.68 19.51 18.66
N ILE A 131 4.91 19.59 17.35
CA ILE A 131 5.62 18.56 16.55
C ILE A 131 6.96 18.24 17.19
N ARG A 132 7.77 19.27 17.53
CA ARG A 132 9.05 19.08 18.21
C ARG A 132 8.92 18.35 19.54
N LYS A 133 7.96 18.77 20.37
CA LYS A 133 7.73 18.17 21.68
C LYS A 133 7.30 16.70 21.58
N ILE A 134 6.42 16.38 20.62
CA ILE A 134 5.95 15.02 20.38
C ILE A 134 7.07 14.13 19.84
N ALA A 135 7.82 14.62 18.86
CA ALA A 135 8.93 13.87 18.28
C ALA A 135 10.02 13.53 19.31
N LEU A 136 10.40 14.50 20.15
CA LEU A 136 11.32 14.27 21.28
C LEU A 136 10.75 13.22 22.26
N GLY A 137 9.46 13.31 22.60
CA GLY A 137 8.79 12.34 23.46
C GLY A 137 8.70 10.93 22.86
N MET A 138 8.74 10.81 21.53
CA MET A 138 8.77 9.55 20.79
C MET A 138 10.18 9.03 20.51
N GLY A 139 11.23 9.76 20.90
CA GLY A 139 12.62 9.40 20.59
C GLY A 139 13.00 9.57 19.12
N LEU A 140 12.23 10.36 18.36
CA LEU A 140 12.51 10.66 16.96
C LEU A 140 13.53 11.81 16.90
N ASP A 141 14.68 11.57 16.27
CA ASP A 141 15.62 12.64 15.96
C ASP A 141 15.05 13.47 14.80
N LEU A 142 14.73 14.74 15.09
CA LEU A 142 14.20 15.66 14.09
C LEU A 142 15.27 16.27 13.18
N GLY A 143 16.53 15.86 13.33
CA GLY A 143 17.65 16.46 12.62
C GLY A 143 17.84 17.89 13.09
N GLU A 144 18.68 18.08 14.12
CA GLU A 144 18.99 19.39 14.72
C GLU A 144 19.57 20.44 13.74
N ASP A 145 19.84 20.11 12.47
CA ASP A 145 20.62 20.97 11.57
C ASP A 145 19.83 22.03 10.79
N VAL A 146 18.49 22.04 10.80
CA VAL A 146 17.73 23.02 10.00
C VAL A 146 17.51 24.36 10.73
N LEU A 147 17.67 24.44 12.06
CA LEU A 147 17.16 25.58 12.83
C LEU A 147 18.02 26.05 14.01
N ARG A 148 19.34 25.83 14.05
CA ARG A 148 20.18 26.71 14.89
C ARG A 148 20.25 28.09 14.23
N PRO A 149 19.75 29.18 14.85
CA PRO A 149 20.15 30.50 14.41
C PRO A 149 21.66 30.56 14.58
N LYS A 150 22.39 30.82 13.47
CA LYS A 150 23.82 31.11 13.56
C LYS A 150 23.98 32.30 14.51
N SER A 151 24.62 32.04 15.64
CA SER A 151 25.07 33.03 16.61
C SER A 151 25.94 34.09 15.95
#